data_AF-A0AAV9IMX1-F1
#
_entry.id   AF-A0AAV9IMX1-F1
#
_cell.length_a   1.000
_cell.length_b   1.000
_cell.length_c   1.000
_cell.angle_alpha   90.00
_cell.angle_beta   90.00
_cell.angle_gamma   90.00
#
_symmetry.space_group_name_H-M   'P 1'
#
loop_
_entity.id
_entity.type
_entity.pdbx_description
1 polymer ?
#
loop_
_entity_poly.entity_id
_entity_poly.type
_entity_poly.pdbx_seq_one_letter_code
_entity_poly.pdbx_strand_id
1 'polypeptide(L)'
;MSFSLQVSSLQQQHGKQLLACLDKLERAVYNAAVRCTRNDALADRAVTQMELQLMSLREERDWLKQQNYRVEAQQLENEAQWSENWNKIQTMERELMERNAENRDLESQLQSQGEKLRKLEEEVKEKDDENRQLQQSVRSLAEQVNELSSWKAQSRAEFHNTLWGNKRLTEELKEANRIIETLRKEKEQLVQDKASLWEKISELETKLQLETKEWEGKQKQWEEELEKRKTSDKQKSLELEQKQEEIRNLERKLSEANQHMENLKESSKREKEEMKRLYQSFLEQRKDVAPYDTAEEQGETSPSSFARRGGSLKRPRYREEEEDESASLAELHTQDLLQSILHELEEHAPQLEVQRKELERALQNERELVMQLERSRVEMDKLRASNKYLEEQRHVLVSQIQELKEKKQTLERRMLLALREKDMNSEDTLNSNFQSLVQKLKQLAEEADENRTLHSRVATPSTVSRSLFQTPSSGRSSSVNRGGSWSSLKWLAQEVKELLERQETLITTLIQQKDLYKSLVEEEVLKQSGC
;
A
#
# COMPACT_ATOMS: atom_id res chain seq x y z
N MET A 1 30.03 -96.77 -31.80
CA MET A 1 30.70 -97.95 -31.19
C MET A 1 30.48 -99.26 -31.99
N SER A 2 29.34 -99.49 -32.66
CA SER A 2 29.05 -100.75 -33.37
C SER A 2 30.01 -101.09 -34.53
N PHE A 3 30.49 -100.09 -35.28
CA PHE A 3 31.35 -100.31 -36.44
C PHE A 3 32.79 -100.73 -36.08
N SER A 4 33.37 -100.16 -35.01
CA SER A 4 34.70 -100.53 -34.51
C SER A 4 34.74 -101.98 -33.99
N LEU A 5 33.69 -102.39 -33.26
CA LEU A 5 33.56 -103.76 -32.76
C LEU A 5 33.45 -104.80 -33.89
N GLN A 6 32.81 -104.46 -35.00
CA GLN A 6 32.69 -105.35 -36.16
C GLN A 6 34.02 -105.54 -36.91
N VAL A 7 34.82 -104.48 -37.07
CA VAL A 7 36.13 -104.55 -37.74
C VAL A 7 37.15 -105.33 -36.91
N SER A 8 37.20 -105.11 -35.58
CA SER A 8 38.06 -105.88 -34.68
C SER A 8 37.72 -107.37 -34.66
N SER A 9 36.43 -107.72 -34.68
CA SER A 9 35.96 -109.11 -34.76
C SER A 9 36.40 -109.81 -36.05
N LEU A 10 36.26 -109.14 -37.19
CA LEU A 10 36.67 -109.68 -38.50
C LEU A 10 38.19 -109.86 -38.60
N GLN A 11 38.98 -108.90 -38.11
CA GLN A 11 40.44 -109.01 -38.09
C GLN A 11 40.91 -110.14 -37.17
N GLN A 12 40.28 -110.31 -36.00
CA GLN A 12 40.59 -111.39 -35.08
C GLN A 12 40.26 -112.77 -35.68
N GLN A 13 39.17 -112.88 -36.45
CA GLN A 13 38.78 -114.11 -37.13
C GLN A 13 39.76 -114.48 -38.26
N HIS A 14 40.18 -113.51 -39.08
CA HIS A 14 41.19 -113.72 -40.12
C HIS A 14 42.55 -114.12 -39.53
N GLY A 15 42.99 -113.48 -38.45
CA GLY A 15 44.24 -113.84 -37.77
C GLY A 15 44.25 -115.28 -37.25
N LYS A 16 43.12 -115.74 -36.67
CA LYS A 16 42.98 -117.14 -36.22
C LYS A 16 43.05 -118.14 -37.39
N GLN A 17 42.47 -117.81 -38.54
CA GLN A 17 42.53 -118.67 -39.72
C GLN A 17 43.95 -118.78 -40.29
N LEU A 18 44.68 -117.67 -40.36
CA LEU A 18 46.08 -117.65 -40.81
C LEU A 18 46.99 -118.46 -39.89
N LEU A 19 46.83 -118.35 -38.56
CA LEU A 19 47.57 -119.17 -37.60
C LEU A 19 47.30 -120.67 -37.78
N ALA A 20 46.04 -121.06 -38.00
CA ALA A 20 45.68 -122.45 -38.26
C ALA A 20 46.25 -122.98 -39.59
N CYS A 21 46.40 -122.12 -40.61
CA CYS A 21 47.03 -122.49 -41.88
C CYS A 21 48.55 -122.66 -41.75
N LEU A 22 49.22 -121.77 -41.01
CA LEU A 22 50.64 -121.87 -40.69
C LEU A 22 50.98 -123.16 -39.94
N ASP A 23 50.21 -123.50 -38.90
CA ASP A 23 50.37 -124.75 -38.14
C ASP A 23 50.26 -126.00 -39.04
N LYS A 24 49.35 -125.99 -40.02
CA LYS A 24 49.17 -127.09 -40.98
C LYS A 24 50.36 -127.20 -41.93
N LEU A 25 50.87 -126.07 -42.42
CA LEU A 25 52.04 -126.03 -43.31
C LEU A 25 53.31 -126.45 -42.58
N GLU A 26 53.56 -125.98 -41.35
CA GLU A 26 54.73 -126.40 -40.56
C GLU A 26 54.72 -127.91 -40.30
N ARG A 27 53.55 -128.50 -39.97
CA ARG A 27 53.40 -129.96 -39.85
C ARG A 27 53.60 -130.69 -41.18
N ALA A 28 53.14 -130.11 -42.29
CA ALA A 28 53.31 -130.71 -43.62
C ALA A 28 54.79 -130.74 -44.04
N VAL A 29 55.53 -129.65 -43.82
CA VAL A 29 56.97 -129.55 -44.09
C VAL A 29 57.75 -130.53 -43.22
N TYR A 30 57.46 -130.58 -41.92
CA TYR A 30 58.10 -131.52 -41.01
C TYR A 30 57.87 -132.99 -41.45
N ASN A 31 56.64 -133.34 -41.81
CA ASN A 31 56.30 -134.68 -42.29
C ASN A 31 56.94 -135.02 -43.65
N ALA A 32 57.07 -134.04 -44.56
CA ALA A 32 57.76 -134.20 -45.82
C ALA A 32 59.26 -134.44 -45.59
N ALA A 33 59.90 -133.63 -44.74
CA ALA A 33 61.30 -133.78 -44.37
C ALA A 33 61.61 -135.14 -43.74
N VAL A 34 60.74 -135.64 -42.85
CA VAL A 34 60.89 -136.96 -42.20
C VAL A 34 60.74 -138.13 -43.19
N ARG A 35 59.94 -137.99 -44.26
CA ARG A 35 59.73 -139.05 -45.27
C ARG A 35 60.82 -139.11 -46.34
N CYS A 36 61.64 -138.07 -46.49
CA CYS A 36 62.64 -137.95 -47.56
C CYS A 36 64.05 -138.43 -47.15
N THR A 37 64.15 -139.59 -46.51
CA THR A 37 65.43 -140.21 -46.11
C THR A 37 66.10 -141.05 -47.22
N ARG A 38 65.67 -140.91 -48.49
CA ARG A 38 66.25 -141.60 -49.65
C ARG A 38 66.43 -140.61 -50.80
N ASN A 39 67.67 -140.40 -51.23
CA ASN A 39 68.18 -139.45 -52.24
C ASN A 39 67.24 -139.15 -53.43
N ASP A 40 66.30 -138.21 -53.26
CA ASP A 40 65.44 -137.70 -54.33
C ASP A 40 65.53 -136.17 -54.37
N ALA A 41 66.27 -135.62 -55.33
CA ALA A 41 66.45 -134.16 -55.52
C ALA A 41 65.14 -133.38 -55.74
N LEU A 42 64.03 -134.07 -56.03
CA LEU A 42 62.69 -133.49 -56.14
C LEU A 42 62.10 -133.15 -54.75
N ALA A 43 62.41 -133.95 -53.73
CA ALA A 43 61.99 -133.68 -52.37
C ALA A 43 62.66 -132.42 -51.81
N ASP A 44 63.96 -132.25 -52.05
CA ASP A 44 64.70 -131.05 -51.63
C ASP A 44 64.15 -129.78 -52.27
N ARG A 45 63.70 -129.84 -53.53
CA ARG A 45 63.01 -128.71 -54.20
C ARG A 45 61.65 -128.40 -53.58
N ALA A 46 60.88 -129.42 -53.20
CA ALA A 46 59.59 -129.22 -52.55
C ALA A 46 59.77 -128.64 -51.13
N VAL A 47 60.76 -129.12 -50.37
CA VAL A 47 61.11 -128.62 -49.04
C VAL A 47 61.57 -127.15 -49.14
N THR A 48 62.50 -126.82 -50.03
CA THR A 48 62.94 -125.42 -50.23
C THR A 48 61.81 -124.50 -50.67
N GLN A 49 60.90 -124.94 -51.54
CA GLN A 49 59.72 -124.17 -51.92
C GLN A 49 58.78 -123.94 -50.72
N MET A 50 58.55 -124.95 -49.89
CA MET A 50 57.72 -124.80 -48.69
C MET A 50 58.40 -123.95 -47.61
N GLU A 51 59.72 -124.00 -47.47
CA GLU A 51 60.50 -123.13 -46.58
C GLU A 51 60.37 -121.66 -46.99
N LEU A 52 60.44 -121.37 -48.30
CA LEU A 52 60.18 -120.03 -48.83
C LEU A 52 58.75 -119.57 -48.54
N GLN A 53 57.74 -120.44 -48.68
CA GLN A 53 56.35 -120.13 -48.32
C GLN A 53 56.19 -119.88 -46.81
N LEU A 54 56.85 -120.67 -45.97
CA LEU A 54 56.84 -120.46 -44.51
C LEU A 54 57.51 -119.15 -44.11
N MET A 55 58.62 -118.77 -44.77
CA MET A 55 59.27 -117.48 -44.54
C MET A 55 58.35 -116.31 -44.92
N SER A 56 57.71 -116.36 -46.10
CA SER A 56 56.74 -115.34 -46.53
C SER A 56 55.55 -115.23 -45.57
N LEU A 57 54.99 -116.35 -45.10
CA LEU A 57 53.89 -116.33 -44.13
C LEU A 57 54.32 -115.84 -42.74
N ARG A 58 55.58 -116.07 -42.33
CA ARG A 58 56.14 -115.51 -41.08
C ARG A 58 56.28 -113.99 -41.17
N GLU A 59 56.77 -113.49 -42.30
CA GLU A 59 56.85 -112.06 -42.58
C GLU A 59 55.45 -111.41 -42.58
N GLU A 60 54.46 -112.03 -43.24
CA GLU A 60 53.08 -111.55 -43.24
C GLU A 60 52.46 -111.57 -41.82
N ARG A 61 52.70 -112.63 -41.05
CA ARG A 61 52.26 -112.72 -39.65
C ARG A 61 52.88 -111.61 -38.81
N ASP A 62 54.17 -111.35 -38.96
CA ASP A 62 54.86 -110.33 -38.16
C ASP A 62 54.43 -108.92 -38.58
N TRP A 63 54.14 -108.70 -39.87
CA TRP A 63 53.49 -107.48 -40.36
C TRP A 63 52.08 -107.31 -39.79
N LEU A 64 51.25 -108.36 -39.76
CA LEU A 64 49.92 -108.32 -39.17
C LEU A 64 49.96 -108.07 -37.66
N LYS A 65 50.91 -108.66 -36.94
CA LYS A 65 51.14 -108.35 -35.52
C LYS A 65 51.50 -106.89 -35.33
N GLN A 66 52.38 -106.34 -36.15
CA GLN A 66 52.74 -104.93 -36.11
C GLN A 66 51.54 -104.01 -36.39
N GLN A 67 50.69 -104.37 -37.37
CA GLN A 67 49.44 -103.66 -37.64
C GLN A 67 48.48 -103.73 -36.46
N ASN A 68 48.32 -104.90 -35.84
CA ASN A 68 47.47 -105.06 -34.66
C ASN A 68 47.95 -104.20 -33.50
N TYR A 69 49.26 -104.16 -33.21
CA TYR A 69 49.82 -103.27 -32.20
C TYR A 69 49.58 -101.79 -32.51
N ARG A 70 49.62 -101.37 -33.78
CA ARG A 70 49.29 -99.99 -34.18
C ARG A 70 47.82 -99.67 -33.93
N VAL A 71 46.92 -100.60 -34.24
CA VAL A 71 45.48 -100.42 -34.00
C VAL A 71 45.18 -100.40 -32.50
N GLU A 72 45.77 -101.29 -31.71
CA GLU A 72 45.63 -101.29 -30.25
C GLU A 72 46.16 -99.98 -29.63
N ALA A 73 47.31 -99.49 -30.09
CA ALA A 73 47.85 -98.20 -29.66
C ALA A 73 46.91 -97.04 -30.01
N GLN A 74 46.35 -97.01 -31.23
CA GLN A 74 45.36 -96.01 -31.64
C GLN A 74 44.06 -96.11 -30.83
N GLN A 75 43.61 -97.32 -30.47
CA GLN A 75 42.44 -97.51 -29.62
C GLN A 75 42.67 -96.94 -28.23
N LEU A 76 43.82 -97.22 -27.61
CA LEU A 76 44.18 -96.66 -26.30
C LEU A 76 44.30 -95.13 -26.34
N GLU A 77 44.88 -94.56 -27.40
CA GLU A 77 44.94 -93.10 -27.59
C GLU A 77 43.55 -92.49 -27.72
N ASN A 78 42.65 -93.12 -28.49
CA ASN A 78 41.27 -92.66 -28.61
C ASN A 78 40.53 -92.77 -27.27
N GLU A 79 40.69 -93.87 -26.52
CA GLU A 79 40.07 -94.04 -25.20
C GLU A 79 40.55 -92.97 -24.21
N ALA A 80 41.85 -92.64 -24.23
CA ALA A 80 42.40 -91.54 -23.44
C ALA A 80 41.79 -90.19 -23.84
N GLN A 81 41.69 -89.88 -25.14
CA GLN A 81 41.06 -88.67 -25.64
C GLN A 81 39.56 -88.61 -25.28
N TRP A 82 38.83 -89.73 -25.36
CA TRP A 82 37.43 -89.79 -24.95
C TRP A 82 37.26 -89.54 -23.45
N SER A 83 38.14 -90.08 -22.61
CA SER A 83 38.13 -89.83 -21.16
C SER A 83 38.44 -88.37 -20.83
N GLU A 84 39.43 -87.76 -21.49
CA GLU A 84 39.74 -86.34 -21.34
C GLU A 84 38.58 -85.44 -21.76
N ASN A 85 38.00 -85.71 -22.94
CA ASN A 85 36.83 -84.98 -23.43
C ASN A 85 35.62 -85.13 -22.51
N TRP A 86 35.39 -86.32 -21.95
CA TRP A 86 34.32 -86.55 -20.99
C TRP A 86 34.51 -85.73 -19.71
N ASN A 87 35.74 -85.72 -19.16
CA ASN A 87 36.06 -84.90 -17.98
C ASN A 87 35.90 -83.40 -18.27
N LYS A 88 36.24 -82.96 -19.48
CA LYS A 88 36.04 -81.58 -19.94
C LYS A 88 34.55 -81.22 -20.01
N ILE A 89 33.71 -82.10 -20.58
CA ILE A 89 32.25 -81.91 -20.62
C ILE A 89 31.69 -81.80 -19.21
N GLN A 90 32.05 -82.71 -18.29
CA GLN A 90 31.58 -82.64 -16.90
C GLN A 90 32.00 -81.36 -16.18
N THR A 91 33.17 -80.80 -16.53
CA THR A 91 33.65 -79.55 -15.95
C THR A 91 32.84 -78.37 -16.49
N MET A 92 32.61 -78.32 -17.80
CA MET A 92 31.76 -77.30 -18.42
C MET A 92 30.31 -77.36 -17.92
N GLU A 93 29.75 -78.55 -17.68
CA GLU A 93 28.41 -78.71 -17.10
C GLU A 93 28.32 -78.15 -15.67
N ARG A 94 29.35 -78.37 -14.84
CA ARG A 94 29.44 -77.78 -13.50
C ARG A 94 29.52 -76.26 -13.57
N GLU A 95 30.39 -75.71 -14.41
CA GLU A 95 30.51 -74.26 -14.62
C GLU A 95 29.19 -73.65 -15.12
N LEU A 96 28.49 -74.31 -16.05
CA LEU A 96 27.17 -73.86 -16.52
C LEU A 96 26.13 -73.85 -15.40
N MET A 97 26.13 -74.86 -14.52
CA MET A 97 25.20 -74.91 -13.39
C MET A 97 25.49 -73.80 -12.36
N GLU A 98 26.76 -73.52 -12.08
CA GLU A 98 27.18 -72.39 -11.22
C GLU A 98 26.74 -71.04 -11.83
N ARG A 99 27.01 -70.80 -13.11
CA ARG A 99 26.57 -69.56 -13.78
C ARG A 99 25.06 -69.42 -13.86
N ASN A 100 24.32 -70.52 -14.02
CA ASN A 100 22.86 -70.48 -13.98
C ASN A 100 22.32 -70.18 -12.59
N ALA A 101 23.00 -70.63 -11.53
CA ALA A 101 22.65 -70.25 -10.16
C ALA A 101 22.93 -68.75 -9.91
N GLU A 102 24.10 -68.26 -10.32
CA GLU A 102 24.44 -66.82 -10.24
C GLU A 102 23.42 -65.94 -10.99
N ASN A 103 23.00 -66.35 -12.20
CA ASN A 103 21.98 -65.62 -12.96
C ASN A 103 20.64 -65.56 -12.22
N ARG A 104 20.18 -66.65 -11.59
CA ARG A 104 18.93 -66.65 -10.80
C ARG A 104 19.02 -65.75 -9.57
N ASP A 105 20.17 -65.70 -8.92
CA ASP A 105 20.40 -64.81 -7.78
C ASP A 105 20.38 -63.34 -8.24
N LEU A 106 20.99 -63.02 -9.38
CA LEU A 106 20.96 -61.68 -9.97
C LEU A 106 19.53 -61.28 -10.40
N GLU A 107 18.76 -62.17 -11.01
CA GLU A 107 17.36 -61.94 -11.34
C GLU A 107 16.52 -61.63 -10.08
N SER A 108 16.75 -62.38 -9.00
CA SER A 108 16.08 -62.17 -7.71
C SER A 108 16.45 -60.82 -7.09
N GLN A 109 17.73 -60.42 -7.18
CA GLN A 109 18.19 -59.10 -6.72
C GLN A 109 17.56 -57.98 -7.55
N LEU A 110 17.48 -58.13 -8.86
CA LEU A 110 16.90 -57.15 -9.78
C LEU A 110 15.39 -56.98 -9.51
N GLN A 111 14.67 -58.07 -9.28
CA GLN A 111 13.26 -58.02 -8.87
C GLN A 111 13.09 -57.27 -7.54
N SER A 112 13.90 -57.58 -6.53
CA SER A 112 13.85 -56.88 -5.24
C SER A 112 14.16 -55.38 -5.37
N GLN A 113 15.12 -55.00 -6.22
CA GLN A 113 15.43 -53.60 -6.49
C GLN A 113 14.28 -52.90 -7.24
N GLY A 114 13.64 -53.58 -8.20
CA GLY A 114 12.47 -53.07 -8.91
C GLY A 114 11.30 -52.78 -7.97
N GLU A 115 11.03 -53.66 -7.01
CA GLU A 115 10.01 -53.42 -5.98
C GLU A 115 10.33 -52.23 -5.07
N LYS A 116 11.61 -52.07 -4.70
CA LYS A 116 12.07 -50.90 -3.91
C LYS A 116 11.90 -49.60 -4.69
N LEU A 117 12.25 -49.59 -5.98
CA LEU A 117 12.05 -48.42 -6.84
C LEU A 117 10.58 -48.04 -6.94
N ARG A 118 9.68 -49.02 -7.14
CA ARG A 118 8.23 -48.76 -7.20
C ARG A 118 7.71 -48.11 -5.91
N LYS A 119 8.16 -48.58 -4.73
CA LYS A 119 7.79 -47.97 -3.44
C LYS A 119 8.30 -46.54 -3.32
N LEU A 120 9.53 -46.28 -3.75
CA LEU A 120 10.09 -44.93 -3.76
C LEU A 120 9.34 -43.99 -4.71
N GLU A 121 8.92 -44.48 -5.89
CA GLU A 121 8.09 -43.71 -6.82
C GLU A 121 6.72 -43.36 -6.21
N GLU A 122 6.09 -44.30 -5.50
CA GLU A 122 4.85 -44.07 -4.77
C GLU A 122 5.04 -43.03 -3.64
N GLU A 123 6.10 -43.13 -2.85
CA GLU A 123 6.45 -42.15 -1.79
C GLU A 123 6.70 -40.76 -2.37
N VAL A 124 7.43 -40.64 -3.49
CA VAL A 124 7.68 -39.36 -4.16
C VAL A 124 6.36 -38.75 -4.65
N LYS A 125 5.47 -39.56 -5.22
CA LYS A 125 4.16 -39.09 -5.68
C LYS A 125 3.30 -38.58 -4.52
N GLU A 126 3.29 -39.28 -3.38
CA GLU A 126 2.59 -38.83 -2.18
C GLU A 126 3.15 -37.49 -1.67
N LYS A 127 4.48 -37.34 -1.66
CA LYS A 127 5.14 -36.09 -1.27
C LYS A 127 4.87 -34.94 -2.23
N ASP A 128 4.77 -35.19 -3.53
CA ASP A 128 4.38 -34.17 -4.50
C ASP A 128 2.93 -33.70 -4.29
N ASP A 129 2.01 -34.62 -3.96
CA ASP A 129 0.63 -34.27 -3.67
C ASP A 129 0.50 -33.50 -2.33
N GLU A 130 1.23 -33.90 -1.28
CA GLU A 130 1.35 -33.12 -0.04
C GLU A 130 1.86 -31.69 -0.31
N ASN A 131 2.90 -31.55 -1.14
CA ASN A 131 3.46 -30.24 -1.47
C ASN A 131 2.46 -29.36 -2.23
N ARG A 132 1.69 -29.94 -3.17
CA ARG A 132 0.61 -29.22 -3.87
C ARG A 132 -0.46 -28.72 -2.90
N GLN A 133 -0.88 -29.54 -1.93
CA GLN A 133 -1.85 -29.14 -0.91
C GLN A 133 -1.30 -28.01 -0.03
N LEU A 134 -0.03 -28.09 0.39
CA LEU A 134 0.62 -27.02 1.15
C LEU A 134 0.71 -25.71 0.35
N GLN A 135 1.05 -25.77 -0.93
CA GLN A 135 1.06 -24.58 -1.79
C GLN A 135 -0.32 -23.93 -1.92
N GLN A 136 -1.38 -24.73 -2.03
CA GLN A 136 -2.76 -24.21 -2.04
C GLN A 136 -3.12 -23.56 -0.70
N SER A 137 -2.75 -24.18 0.42
CA SER A 137 -2.95 -23.63 1.77
C SER A 137 -2.24 -22.28 1.94
N VAL A 138 -0.98 -22.17 1.50
CA VAL A 138 -0.21 -20.92 1.56
C VAL A 138 -0.84 -19.83 0.70
N ARG A 139 -1.35 -20.15 -0.51
CA ARG A 139 -2.07 -19.17 -1.35
C ARG A 139 -3.34 -18.65 -0.66
N SER A 140 -4.13 -19.56 -0.08
CA SER A 140 -5.34 -19.17 0.65
C SER A 140 -5.03 -18.30 1.87
N LEU A 141 -3.98 -18.60 2.63
CA LEU A 141 -3.53 -17.75 3.73
C LEU A 141 -3.05 -16.37 3.25
N ALA A 142 -2.36 -16.31 2.11
CA ALA A 142 -1.93 -15.03 1.53
C ALA A 142 -3.13 -14.17 1.10
N GLU A 143 -4.18 -14.77 0.54
CA GLU A 143 -5.44 -14.10 0.22
C GLU A 143 -6.11 -13.54 1.49
N GLN A 144 -6.23 -14.34 2.56
CA GLN A 144 -6.78 -13.88 3.84
C GLN A 144 -5.99 -12.70 4.45
N VAL A 145 -4.66 -12.72 4.35
CA VAL A 145 -3.81 -11.61 4.82
C VAL A 145 -4.03 -10.33 3.98
N ASN A 146 -4.22 -10.47 2.67
CA ASN A 146 -4.54 -9.35 1.80
C ASN A 146 -5.93 -8.76 2.12
N GLU A 147 -6.93 -9.60 2.36
CA GLU A 147 -8.26 -9.17 2.79
C GLU A 147 -8.22 -8.43 4.13
N LEU A 148 -7.49 -8.96 5.12
CA LEU A 148 -7.29 -8.29 6.42
C LEU A 148 -6.55 -6.96 6.27
N SER A 149 -5.58 -6.88 5.35
CA SER A 149 -4.85 -5.65 5.08
C SER A 149 -5.75 -4.59 4.42
N SER A 150 -6.60 -5.01 3.49
CA SER A 150 -7.64 -4.17 2.88
C SER A 150 -8.62 -3.66 3.94
N TRP A 151 -9.14 -4.56 4.78
CA TRP A 151 -10.04 -4.21 5.88
C TRP A 151 -9.39 -3.21 6.85
N LYS A 152 -8.13 -3.41 7.22
CA LYS A 152 -7.38 -2.46 8.07
C LYS A 152 -7.22 -1.10 7.41
N ALA A 153 -7.00 -1.05 6.09
CA ALA A 153 -6.94 0.21 5.35
C ALA A 153 -8.30 0.92 5.34
N GLN A 154 -9.39 0.18 5.13
CA GLN A 154 -10.75 0.71 5.16
C GLN A 154 -11.12 1.23 6.56
N SER A 155 -10.88 0.46 7.62
CA SER A 155 -11.11 0.88 9.01
C SER A 155 -10.32 2.14 9.38
N ARG A 156 -9.08 2.28 8.87
CA ARG A 156 -8.31 3.52 9.04
C ARG A 156 -8.94 4.70 8.31
N ALA A 157 -9.44 4.51 7.10
CA ALA A 157 -10.13 5.55 6.34
C ALA A 157 -11.43 5.99 7.05
N GLU A 158 -12.22 5.04 7.52
CA GLU A 158 -13.44 5.30 8.31
C GLU A 158 -13.11 6.06 9.60
N PHE A 159 -12.07 5.65 10.33
CA PHE A 159 -11.61 6.36 11.52
C PHE A 159 -11.12 7.79 11.21
N HIS A 160 -10.39 7.99 10.11
CA HIS A 160 -10.00 9.35 9.69
C HIS A 160 -11.21 10.20 9.32
N ASN A 161 -12.22 9.63 8.66
CA ASN A 161 -13.46 10.34 8.32
C ASN A 161 -14.23 10.74 9.59
N THR A 162 -14.31 9.87 10.60
CA THR A 162 -14.95 10.22 11.88
C THR A 162 -14.16 11.28 12.65
N LEU A 163 -12.83 11.22 12.65
CA LEU A 163 -11.99 12.28 13.23
C LEU A 163 -12.19 13.64 12.52
N TRP A 164 -12.25 13.64 11.19
CA TRP A 164 -12.54 14.86 10.42
C TRP A 164 -13.94 15.39 10.67
N GLY A 165 -14.94 14.49 10.76
CA GLY A 165 -16.31 14.84 11.16
C GLY A 165 -16.37 15.48 12.54
N ASN A 166 -15.69 14.88 13.53
CA ASN A 166 -15.62 15.43 14.88
C ASN A 166 -14.90 16.79 14.91
N LYS A 167 -13.78 16.94 14.18
CA LYS A 167 -13.08 18.23 14.07
C LYS A 167 -13.99 19.31 13.47
N ARG A 168 -14.74 18.97 12.42
CA ARG A 168 -15.72 19.87 11.82
C ARG A 168 -16.81 20.28 12.82
N LEU A 169 -17.39 19.31 13.53
CA LEU A 169 -18.40 19.58 14.57
C LEU A 169 -17.83 20.46 15.70
N THR A 170 -16.56 20.29 16.09
CA THR A 170 -15.94 21.17 17.09
C THR A 170 -15.76 22.60 16.59
N GLU A 171 -15.43 22.80 15.31
CA GLU A 171 -15.36 24.15 14.73
C GLU A 171 -16.76 24.77 14.57
N GLU A 172 -17.76 24.00 14.15
CA GLU A 172 -19.16 24.44 14.12
C GLU A 172 -19.68 24.82 15.52
N LEU A 173 -19.32 24.06 16.56
CA LEU A 173 -19.62 24.41 17.96
C LEU A 173 -18.90 25.67 18.44
N LYS A 174 -17.62 25.86 18.08
CA LYS A 174 -16.90 27.10 18.38
C LYS A 174 -17.56 28.30 17.73
N GLU A 175 -17.97 28.17 16.47
CA GLU A 175 -18.65 29.24 15.75
C GLU A 175 -20.02 29.54 16.35
N ALA A 176 -20.81 28.52 16.68
CA ALA A 176 -22.07 28.69 17.40
C ALA A 176 -21.88 29.41 18.75
N ASN A 177 -20.81 29.09 19.50
CA ASN A 177 -20.49 29.77 20.75
C ASN A 177 -20.12 31.24 20.54
N ARG A 178 -19.37 31.58 19.48
CA ARG A 178 -19.08 32.98 19.12
C ARG A 178 -20.37 33.76 18.84
N ILE A 179 -21.30 33.17 18.10
CA ILE A 179 -22.61 33.78 17.81
C ILE A 179 -23.42 33.97 19.11
N ILE A 180 -23.38 33.00 20.03
CA ILE A 180 -24.05 33.14 21.33
C ILE A 180 -23.42 34.29 22.14
N GLU A 181 -22.10 34.43 22.14
CA GLU A 181 -21.41 35.53 22.81
C GLU A 181 -21.73 36.89 22.21
N THR A 182 -21.83 37.01 20.87
CA THR A 182 -22.26 38.27 20.24
C THR A 182 -23.69 38.61 20.61
N LEU A 183 -24.60 37.64 20.59
CA LEU A 183 -26.00 37.84 21.01
C LEU A 183 -26.12 38.22 22.50
N ARG A 184 -25.26 37.68 23.37
CA ARG A 184 -25.20 38.10 24.79
C ARG A 184 -24.78 39.55 24.93
N LYS A 185 -23.74 39.98 24.20
CA LYS A 185 -23.28 41.37 24.20
C LYS A 185 -24.35 42.32 23.66
N GLU A 186 -25.01 41.96 22.57
CA GLU A 186 -26.14 42.74 22.03
C GLU A 186 -27.30 42.84 23.02
N LYS A 187 -27.64 41.75 23.71
CA LYS A 187 -28.65 41.76 24.76
C LYS A 187 -28.25 42.65 25.93
N GLU A 188 -27.01 42.59 26.38
CA GLU A 188 -26.47 43.47 27.43
C GLU A 188 -26.54 44.94 27.01
N GLN A 189 -26.17 45.25 25.77
CA GLN A 189 -26.30 46.60 25.21
C GLN A 189 -27.76 47.06 25.21
N LEU A 190 -28.70 46.22 24.76
CA LEU A 190 -30.14 46.55 24.78
C LEU A 190 -30.67 46.75 26.20
N VAL A 191 -30.14 46.04 27.20
CA VAL A 191 -30.48 46.24 28.61
C VAL A 191 -29.97 47.60 29.10
N GLN A 192 -28.73 47.97 28.74
CA GLN A 192 -28.17 49.29 29.05
C GLN A 192 -28.94 50.42 28.36
N ASP A 193 -29.25 50.27 27.07
CA ASP A 193 -30.04 51.23 26.30
C ASP A 193 -31.42 51.42 26.93
N LYS A 194 -32.10 50.31 27.30
CA LYS A 194 -33.37 50.34 28.01
C LYS A 194 -33.27 51.08 29.35
N ALA A 195 -32.21 50.85 30.13
CA ALA A 195 -31.99 51.54 31.39
C ALA A 195 -31.81 53.06 31.17
N SER A 196 -31.01 53.45 30.17
CA SER A 196 -30.82 54.87 29.81
C SER A 196 -32.11 55.55 29.34
N LEU A 197 -32.98 54.82 28.64
CA LEU A 197 -34.30 55.32 28.23
C LEU A 197 -35.22 55.48 29.45
N TRP A 198 -35.17 54.58 30.42
CA TRP A 198 -35.92 54.73 31.68
C TRP A 198 -35.45 55.95 32.48
N GLU A 199 -34.15 56.21 32.56
CA GLU A 199 -33.63 57.44 33.17
C GLU A 199 -34.15 58.69 32.45
N LYS A 200 -34.08 58.73 31.11
CA LYS A 200 -34.64 59.85 30.32
C LYS A 200 -36.14 60.02 30.52
N ILE A 201 -36.91 58.94 30.60
CA ILE A 201 -38.35 59.00 30.88
C ILE A 201 -38.58 59.59 32.27
N SER A 202 -37.83 59.16 33.28
CA SER A 202 -37.92 59.70 34.65
C SER A 202 -37.53 61.19 34.71
N GLU A 203 -36.50 61.61 33.98
CA GLU A 203 -36.15 63.03 33.82
C GLU A 203 -37.27 63.83 33.14
N LEU A 204 -37.90 63.28 32.10
CA LEU A 204 -39.03 63.93 31.43
C LEU A 204 -40.27 64.00 32.33
N GLU A 205 -40.56 62.95 33.11
CA GLU A 205 -41.64 62.95 34.09
C GLU A 205 -41.41 64.01 35.17
N THR A 206 -40.20 64.13 35.71
CA THR A 206 -39.87 65.16 36.70
C THR A 206 -39.94 66.58 36.11
N LYS A 207 -39.47 66.79 34.87
CA LYS A 207 -39.67 68.05 34.13
C LYS A 207 -41.14 68.38 33.95
N LEU A 208 -41.95 67.40 33.54
CA LEU A 208 -43.38 67.58 33.33
C LEU A 208 -44.11 67.88 34.65
N GLN A 209 -43.71 67.26 35.75
CA GLN A 209 -44.20 67.58 37.11
C GLN A 209 -43.83 69.01 37.55
N LEU A 210 -42.63 69.48 37.21
CA LEU A 210 -42.22 70.86 37.48
C LEU A 210 -43.02 71.84 36.64
N GLU A 211 -43.16 71.59 35.34
CA GLU A 211 -43.96 72.43 34.44
C GLU A 211 -45.43 72.48 34.87
N THR A 212 -46.03 71.35 35.28
CA THR A 212 -47.39 71.34 35.83
C THR A 212 -47.50 72.17 37.10
N LYS A 213 -46.54 72.08 38.03
CA LYS A 213 -46.51 72.95 39.22
C LYS A 213 -46.34 74.42 38.87
N GLU A 214 -45.53 74.75 37.87
CA GLU A 214 -45.39 76.13 37.37
C GLU A 214 -46.71 76.64 36.76
N TRP A 215 -47.39 75.81 35.97
CA TRP A 215 -48.69 76.13 35.40
C TRP A 215 -49.77 76.29 36.47
N GLU A 216 -49.82 75.42 37.48
CA GLU A 216 -50.70 75.57 38.64
C GLU A 216 -50.40 76.86 39.42
N GLY A 217 -49.12 77.22 39.57
CA GLY A 217 -48.69 78.47 40.18
C GLY A 217 -49.15 79.70 39.38
N LYS A 218 -48.97 79.68 38.05
CA LYS A 218 -49.46 80.73 37.14
C LYS A 218 -50.99 80.80 37.12
N GLN A 219 -51.68 79.67 37.17
CA GLN A 219 -53.13 79.61 37.24
C GLN A 219 -53.64 80.26 38.53
N LYS A 220 -53.03 79.95 39.69
CA LYS A 220 -53.35 80.63 40.96
C LYS A 220 -53.08 82.13 40.90
N GLN A 221 -51.98 82.55 40.29
CA GLN A 221 -51.71 83.98 40.08
C GLN A 221 -52.78 84.65 39.22
N TRP A 222 -53.22 84.02 38.14
CA TRP A 222 -54.29 84.52 37.30
C TRP A 222 -55.64 84.55 38.04
N GLU A 223 -55.95 83.54 38.85
CA GLU A 223 -57.15 83.52 39.70
C GLU A 223 -57.13 84.65 40.74
N GLU A 224 -55.97 84.90 41.38
CA GLU A 224 -55.78 86.03 42.29
C GLU A 224 -55.90 87.38 41.59
N GLU A 225 -55.30 87.54 40.41
CA GLU A 225 -55.45 88.74 39.59
C GLU A 225 -56.90 88.96 39.16
N LEU A 226 -57.61 87.89 38.84
CA LEU A 226 -59.00 87.92 38.44
C LEU A 226 -59.90 88.29 39.63
N GLU A 227 -59.62 87.82 40.84
CA GLU A 227 -60.30 88.29 42.06
C GLU A 227 -59.94 89.74 42.44
N LYS A 228 -58.69 90.17 42.26
CA LYS A 228 -58.30 91.58 42.39
C LYS A 228 -59.05 92.46 41.39
N ARG A 229 -59.22 91.99 40.15
CA ARG A 229 -60.03 92.69 39.14
C ARG A 229 -61.51 92.71 39.52
N LYS A 230 -62.09 91.60 39.96
CA LYS A 230 -63.50 91.56 40.42
C LYS A 230 -63.75 92.50 41.60
N THR A 231 -62.84 92.55 42.56
CA THR A 231 -62.94 93.47 43.70
C THR A 231 -62.74 94.92 43.28
N SER A 232 -61.78 95.21 42.39
CA SER A 232 -61.62 96.53 41.78
C SER A 232 -62.83 96.95 40.95
N ASP A 233 -63.43 96.05 40.17
CA ASP A 233 -64.61 96.32 39.34
C ASP A 233 -65.86 96.48 40.21
N LYS A 234 -66.00 95.73 41.32
CA LYS A 234 -67.04 95.99 42.34
C LYS A 234 -66.86 97.37 42.97
N GLN A 235 -65.63 97.78 43.23
CA GLN A 235 -65.31 99.08 43.83
C GLN A 235 -65.58 100.23 42.84
N LYS A 236 -65.21 100.05 41.56
CA LYS A 236 -65.55 100.98 40.48
C LYS A 236 -67.06 101.02 40.21
N SER A 237 -67.75 99.89 40.30
CA SER A 237 -69.21 99.80 40.22
C SER A 237 -69.86 100.62 41.34
N LEU A 238 -69.39 100.47 42.58
CA LEU A 238 -69.80 101.28 43.72
C LEU A 238 -69.52 102.78 43.52
N GLU A 239 -68.34 103.15 43.00
CA GLU A 239 -68.03 104.55 42.65
C GLU A 239 -68.94 105.08 41.52
N LEU A 240 -69.27 104.25 40.54
CA LEU A 240 -70.19 104.59 39.45
C LEU A 240 -71.61 104.77 39.98
N GLU A 241 -72.05 103.94 40.91
CA GLU A 241 -73.35 104.00 41.56
C GLU A 241 -73.45 105.26 42.45
N GLN A 242 -72.39 105.59 43.18
CA GLN A 242 -72.26 106.85 43.91
C GLN A 242 -72.31 108.06 42.97
N LYS A 243 -71.60 108.02 41.84
CA LYS A 243 -71.65 109.08 40.83
C LYS A 243 -73.01 109.19 40.14
N GLN A 244 -73.69 108.08 39.90
CA GLN A 244 -75.07 108.08 39.39
C GLN A 244 -76.03 108.68 40.42
N GLU A 245 -75.84 108.44 41.71
CA GLU A 245 -76.64 109.06 42.77
C GLU A 245 -76.34 110.56 42.90
N GLU A 246 -75.08 110.98 42.72
CA GLU A 246 -74.71 112.39 42.60
C GLU A 246 -75.39 113.05 41.39
N ILE A 247 -75.43 112.38 40.24
CA ILE A 247 -76.15 112.84 39.06
C ILE A 247 -77.65 112.97 39.34
N ARG A 248 -78.29 111.97 39.97
CA ARG A 248 -79.71 112.07 40.37
C ARG A 248 -79.98 113.21 41.34
N ASN A 249 -79.05 113.47 42.27
CA ASN A 249 -79.14 114.62 43.18
C ASN A 249 -78.98 115.94 42.44
N LEU A 250 -78.07 116.02 41.47
CA LEU A 250 -77.91 117.19 40.62
C LEU A 250 -79.12 117.40 39.72
N GLU A 251 -79.69 116.35 39.13
CA GLU A 251 -80.94 116.39 38.36
C GLU A 251 -82.13 116.85 39.22
N ARG A 252 -82.21 116.43 40.49
CA ARG A 252 -83.23 116.91 41.43
C ARG A 252 -83.05 118.40 41.71
N LYS A 253 -81.82 118.86 41.98
CA LYS A 253 -81.50 120.28 42.13
C LYS A 253 -81.75 121.09 40.86
N LEU A 254 -81.51 120.50 39.69
CA LEU A 254 -81.73 121.13 38.39
C LEU A 254 -83.23 121.18 38.06
N SER A 255 -84.01 120.18 38.49
CA SER A 255 -85.47 120.18 38.46
C SER A 255 -86.05 121.23 39.40
N GLU A 256 -85.53 121.35 40.62
CA GLU A 256 -85.91 122.39 41.59
C GLU A 256 -85.56 123.80 41.07
N ALA A 257 -84.38 123.96 40.46
CA ALA A 257 -83.96 125.20 39.82
C ALA A 257 -84.80 125.52 38.57
N ASN A 258 -85.18 124.51 37.78
CA ASN A 258 -86.09 124.68 36.64
C ASN A 258 -87.51 125.03 37.08
N GLN A 259 -87.98 124.47 38.19
CA GLN A 259 -89.26 124.82 38.79
C GLN A 259 -89.24 126.24 39.36
N HIS A 260 -88.11 126.66 39.97
CA HIS A 260 -87.88 128.05 40.38
C HIS A 260 -87.81 129.00 39.17
N MET A 261 -87.17 128.57 38.08
CA MET A 261 -87.11 129.32 36.82
C MET A 261 -88.46 129.41 36.12
N GLU A 262 -89.32 128.39 36.18
CA GLU A 262 -90.69 128.50 35.66
C GLU A 262 -91.57 129.38 36.54
N ASN A 263 -91.42 129.33 37.87
CA ASN A 263 -92.08 130.29 38.76
C ASN A 263 -91.63 131.73 38.48
N LEU A 264 -90.33 131.94 38.18
CA LEU A 264 -89.80 133.23 37.74
C LEU A 264 -90.26 133.61 36.32
N LYS A 265 -90.42 132.65 35.40
CA LYS A 265 -90.98 132.92 34.06
C LYS A 265 -92.46 133.23 34.10
N GLU A 266 -93.23 132.65 35.01
CA GLU A 266 -94.64 133.01 35.24
C GLU A 266 -94.78 134.37 35.92
N SER A 267 -93.91 134.69 36.88
CA SER A 267 -93.76 136.05 37.44
C SER A 267 -93.36 137.06 36.35
N SER A 268 -92.38 136.72 35.51
CA SER A 268 -91.92 137.54 34.40
C SER A 268 -92.95 137.62 33.25
N LYS A 269 -93.83 136.64 33.07
CA LYS A 269 -94.94 136.69 32.09
C LYS A 269 -95.99 137.71 32.50
N ARG A 270 -96.32 137.77 33.81
CA ARG A 270 -97.25 138.76 34.36
C ARG A 270 -96.67 140.18 34.25
N GLU A 271 -95.37 140.35 34.49
CA GLU A 271 -94.67 141.64 34.28
C GLU A 271 -94.48 141.99 32.78
N LYS A 272 -94.24 141.00 31.90
CA LYS A 272 -94.10 141.20 30.44
C LYS A 272 -95.41 141.50 29.73
N GLU A 273 -96.57 141.14 30.29
CA GLU A 273 -97.89 141.54 29.78
C GLU A 273 -98.25 143.00 30.17
N GLU A 274 -97.75 143.50 31.30
CA GLU A 274 -97.79 144.93 31.65
C GLU A 274 -96.79 145.76 30.85
N MET A 275 -95.56 145.27 30.66
CA MET A 275 -94.54 145.92 29.80
C MET A 275 -94.91 145.90 28.32
N LYS A 276 -95.64 144.89 27.82
CA LYS A 276 -96.14 144.87 26.43
C LYS A 276 -97.19 145.95 26.12
N ARG A 277 -97.87 146.52 27.12
CA ARG A 277 -98.72 147.72 26.95
C ARG A 277 -97.90 149.02 26.93
N LEU A 278 -96.71 149.03 27.51
CA LEU A 278 -95.83 150.20 27.59
C LEU A 278 -94.74 150.23 26.51
N TYR A 279 -94.39 149.11 25.88
CA TYR A 279 -93.29 149.01 24.92
C TYR A 279 -93.73 149.03 23.43
N GLN A 280 -95.03 149.23 23.18
CA GLN A 280 -95.56 149.58 21.85
C GLN A 280 -95.43 151.09 21.53
N SER A 281 -94.91 151.90 22.47
CA SER A 281 -94.74 153.36 22.35
C SER A 281 -93.29 153.82 22.11
N PHE A 282 -92.33 152.91 21.98
CA PHE A 282 -90.93 153.22 21.70
C PHE A 282 -90.43 152.30 20.59
N LEU A 283 -91.12 152.27 19.44
CA LEU A 283 -90.64 153.07 18.31
C LEU A 283 -89.13 153.33 18.39
N GLU A 284 -88.49 153.02 17.28
CA GLU A 284 -87.28 153.72 16.88
C GLU A 284 -86.02 153.25 17.63
N GLN A 285 -84.94 152.88 16.97
CA GLN A 285 -84.57 152.99 15.57
C GLN A 285 -83.24 152.21 15.48
N ARG A 286 -83.17 151.31 14.49
CA ARG A 286 -81.96 150.71 13.88
C ARG A 286 -81.27 149.57 14.65
N LYS A 287 -81.08 148.33 14.12
CA LYS A 287 -80.57 147.83 12.81
C LYS A 287 -79.10 148.23 12.57
N ASP A 288 -78.13 147.40 12.15
CA ASP A 288 -78.02 146.01 11.69
C ASP A 288 -76.49 145.68 11.61
N VAL A 289 -76.15 144.46 11.15
CA VAL A 289 -74.86 143.92 10.64
C VAL A 289 -74.09 143.02 11.65
N ALA A 290 -74.09 141.66 11.63
CA ALA A 290 -73.85 140.60 10.62
C ALA A 290 -72.36 140.10 10.57
N PRO A 291 -72.00 138.96 9.94
CA PRO A 291 -71.84 137.62 10.58
C PRO A 291 -70.62 136.75 10.09
N TYR A 292 -70.62 135.45 10.46
CA TYR A 292 -70.07 134.23 9.78
C TYR A 292 -68.61 133.75 10.05
N ASP A 293 -68.40 132.52 10.60
CA ASP A 293 -68.21 131.14 10.01
C ASP A 293 -66.70 130.82 9.79
N THR A 294 -66.10 129.60 9.81
CA THR A 294 -66.49 128.17 9.79
C THR A 294 -65.20 127.31 9.90
N ALA A 295 -65.35 126.01 10.28
CA ALA A 295 -64.65 124.80 9.74
C ALA A 295 -63.10 124.67 9.88
N GLU A 296 -62.41 123.53 9.93
CA GLU A 296 -62.58 122.06 9.79
C GLU A 296 -61.18 121.43 10.09
N GLU A 297 -61.02 120.29 10.78
CA GLU A 297 -60.73 118.92 10.27
C GLU A 297 -59.31 118.34 10.53
N GLN A 298 -59.30 117.07 10.96
CA GLN A 298 -58.42 115.91 10.65
C GLN A 298 -56.88 116.02 10.77
N GLY A 299 -56.09 115.00 11.13
CA GLY A 299 -56.31 113.56 11.36
C GLY A 299 -54.98 112.81 11.69
N GLU A 300 -55.12 111.52 12.04
CA GLU A 300 -54.27 110.31 11.89
C GLU A 300 -52.75 110.22 12.21
N THR A 301 -52.35 109.12 12.88
CA THR A 301 -51.57 107.95 12.37
C THR A 301 -50.75 107.19 13.45
N SER A 302 -50.69 105.85 13.35
CA SER A 302 -49.71 104.89 13.94
C SER A 302 -48.72 104.43 12.81
N PRO A 303 -47.81 103.41 12.87
CA PRO A 303 -47.44 102.38 13.89
C PRO A 303 -45.92 101.96 13.99
N SER A 304 -45.60 100.88 14.75
CA SER A 304 -44.62 99.79 14.44
C SER A 304 -43.12 99.77 14.89
N SER A 305 -42.79 98.82 15.80
CA SER A 305 -41.72 97.77 15.76
C SER A 305 -40.25 97.93 16.29
N PHE A 306 -39.76 96.78 16.80
CA PHE A 306 -38.38 96.23 16.94
C PHE A 306 -37.42 96.58 18.12
N ALA A 307 -37.31 95.59 19.03
CA ALA A 307 -36.11 94.90 19.56
C ALA A 307 -35.06 95.52 20.51
N ARG A 308 -34.72 94.64 21.49
CA ARG A 308 -33.44 94.36 22.18
C ARG A 308 -33.07 95.11 23.49
N ARG A 309 -33.00 94.27 24.54
CA ARG A 309 -31.82 93.98 25.40
C ARG A 309 -31.49 94.98 26.52
N GLY A 310 -31.52 94.50 27.77
CA GLY A 310 -30.70 95.07 28.84
C GLY A 310 -31.24 94.90 30.27
N GLY A 311 -30.42 94.28 31.13
CA GLY A 311 -30.59 94.14 32.59
C GLY A 311 -30.50 92.68 33.01
N SER A 312 -29.70 92.23 33.97
CA SER A 312 -28.86 92.86 34.98
C SER A 312 -28.03 91.75 35.67
N LEU A 313 -26.91 92.12 36.31
CA LEU A 313 -26.27 91.49 37.50
C LEU A 313 -24.78 91.08 37.36
N LYS A 314 -23.95 91.96 37.94
CA LYS A 314 -22.85 91.72 38.93
C LYS A 314 -21.79 90.62 38.71
N ARG A 315 -20.54 91.12 38.58
CA ARG A 315 -19.23 90.59 39.07
C ARG A 315 -19.30 90.05 40.51
N PRO A 316 -18.42 89.09 40.93
CA PRO A 316 -16.96 89.28 41.21
C PRO A 316 -16.10 88.13 40.63
N ARG A 317 -14.77 88.14 40.40
CA ARG A 317 -13.50 88.61 41.02
C ARG A 317 -13.00 87.79 42.24
N TYR A 318 -11.81 87.19 42.04
CA TYR A 318 -10.91 86.41 42.93
C TYR A 318 -11.39 84.98 43.24
N ARG A 319 -10.55 83.95 43.17
CA ARG A 319 -9.36 83.73 44.00
C ARG A 319 -8.46 82.62 43.40
N GLU A 320 -7.20 82.95 43.17
CA GLU A 320 -6.08 81.99 43.17
C GLU A 320 -5.86 81.50 44.62
N GLU A 321 -5.21 80.34 44.77
CA GLU A 321 -4.85 79.63 46.02
C GLU A 321 -5.79 78.47 46.37
N GLU A 322 -5.41 77.28 45.90
CA GLU A 322 -5.35 76.03 46.68
C GLU A 322 -4.45 75.06 45.88
N GLU A 323 -3.16 75.40 45.86
CA GLU A 323 -2.09 74.38 45.88
C GLU A 323 -2.12 73.72 47.28
N ASP A 324 -1.72 72.46 47.34
CA ASP A 324 -1.36 71.67 48.54
C ASP A 324 -2.30 70.56 49.07
N GLU A 325 -3.31 70.08 48.33
CA GLU A 325 -3.92 68.76 48.65
C GLU A 325 -4.14 67.82 47.44
N SER A 326 -3.89 68.26 46.20
CA SER A 326 -4.05 67.42 45.00
C SER A 326 -2.78 66.63 44.60
N ALA A 327 -1.61 66.98 45.13
CA ALA A 327 -0.38 66.23 44.91
C ALA A 327 -0.36 64.90 45.70
N SER A 328 -0.87 64.89 46.93
CA SER A 328 -0.98 63.70 47.78
C SER A 328 -2.02 62.70 47.25
N LEU A 329 -3.17 63.16 46.76
CA LEU A 329 -4.20 62.27 46.22
C LEU A 329 -3.83 61.71 44.83
N ALA A 330 -3.12 62.49 44.00
CA ALA A 330 -2.60 62.03 42.72
C ALA A 330 -1.39 61.11 42.87
N GLU A 331 -0.50 61.33 43.85
CA GLU A 331 0.58 60.37 44.20
C GLU A 331 0.01 59.08 44.78
N LEU A 332 -1.02 59.13 45.64
CA LEU A 332 -1.65 57.92 46.18
C LEU A 332 -2.36 57.12 45.08
N HIS A 333 -3.14 57.77 44.20
CA HIS A 333 -3.81 57.09 43.08
C HIS A 333 -2.83 56.55 42.03
N THR A 334 -1.72 57.24 41.78
CA THR A 334 -0.69 56.72 40.85
C THR A 334 0.12 55.59 41.49
N GLN A 335 0.37 55.64 42.79
CA GLN A 335 1.02 54.55 43.53
C GLN A 335 0.13 53.30 43.61
N ASP A 336 -1.16 53.45 43.88
CA ASP A 336 -2.11 52.33 43.89
C ASP A 336 -2.31 51.74 42.48
N LEU A 337 -2.36 52.58 41.45
CA LEU A 337 -2.41 52.12 40.05
C LEU A 337 -1.13 51.37 39.67
N LEU A 338 0.04 51.88 40.04
CA LEU A 338 1.32 51.23 39.78
C LEU A 338 1.48 49.93 40.56
N GLN A 339 0.98 49.86 41.81
CA GLN A 339 0.95 48.62 42.59
C GLN A 339 -0.04 47.61 42.00
N SER A 340 -1.20 48.05 41.52
CA SER A 340 -2.15 47.18 40.81
C SER A 340 -1.54 46.61 39.53
N ILE A 341 -0.89 47.46 38.71
CA ILE A 341 -0.22 47.02 37.48
C ILE A 341 0.95 46.09 37.81
N LEU A 342 1.75 46.37 38.85
CA LEU A 342 2.83 45.49 39.28
C LEU A 342 2.31 44.15 39.78
N HIS A 343 1.19 44.15 40.53
CA HIS A 343 0.58 42.91 41.01
C HIS A 343 0.00 42.07 39.87
N GLU A 344 -0.69 42.70 38.91
CA GLU A 344 -1.17 42.02 37.70
C GLU A 344 0.00 41.46 36.87
N LEU A 345 1.10 42.20 36.74
CA LEU A 345 2.30 41.72 36.05
C LEU A 345 2.98 40.56 36.80
N GLU A 346 3.03 40.61 38.13
CA GLU A 346 3.54 39.53 38.98
C GLU A 346 2.65 38.28 38.94
N GLU A 347 1.33 38.46 38.86
CA GLU A 347 0.36 37.36 38.75
C GLU A 347 0.42 36.70 37.36
N HIS A 348 0.62 37.48 36.29
CA HIS A 348 0.74 36.95 34.93
C HIS A 348 2.13 36.40 34.59
N ALA A 349 3.20 36.83 35.27
CA ALA A 349 4.56 36.34 35.07
C ALA A 349 4.70 34.79 35.14
N PRO A 350 4.17 34.07 36.16
CA PRO A 350 4.25 32.61 36.19
C PRO A 350 3.45 31.95 35.07
N GLN A 351 2.34 32.54 34.64
CA GLN A 351 1.55 32.00 33.52
C GLN A 351 2.30 32.11 32.19
N LEU A 352 2.96 33.26 31.94
CA LEU A 352 3.81 33.44 30.76
C LEU A 352 5.03 32.50 30.78
N GLU A 353 5.61 32.23 31.96
CA GLU A 353 6.71 31.27 32.09
C GLU A 353 6.26 29.82 31.84
N VAL A 354 5.03 29.44 32.24
CA VAL A 354 4.44 28.13 31.89
C VAL A 354 4.24 28.04 30.38
N GLN A 355 3.65 29.05 29.74
CA GLN A 355 3.46 29.09 28.28
C GLN A 355 4.79 29.01 27.53
N ARG A 356 5.82 29.72 28.00
CA ARG A 356 7.17 29.65 27.44
C ARG A 356 7.74 28.23 27.52
N LYS A 357 7.63 27.56 28.69
CA LYS A 357 8.10 26.18 28.85
C LYS A 357 7.33 25.18 28.00
N GLU A 358 6.03 25.40 27.79
CA GLU A 358 5.22 24.58 26.88
C GLU A 358 5.66 24.76 25.42
N LEU A 359 5.91 25.99 24.99
CA LEU A 359 6.48 26.27 23.66
C LEU A 359 7.88 25.67 23.48
N GLU A 360 8.74 25.73 24.50
CA GLU A 360 10.06 25.09 24.46
C GLU A 360 9.95 23.56 24.32
N ARG A 361 9.02 22.91 25.05
CA ARG A 361 8.74 21.47 24.87
C ARG A 361 8.17 21.15 23.49
N ALA A 362 7.25 21.97 22.98
CA ALA A 362 6.69 21.80 21.65
C ALA A 362 7.78 21.89 20.56
N LEU A 363 8.67 22.89 20.65
CA LEU A 363 9.81 23.03 19.76
C LEU A 363 10.77 21.83 19.84
N GLN A 364 10.98 21.27 21.03
CA GLN A 364 11.82 20.09 21.19
C GLN A 364 11.17 18.85 20.54
N ASN A 365 9.87 18.65 20.72
CA ASN A 365 9.12 17.58 20.05
C ASN A 365 9.15 17.75 18.51
N GLU A 366 9.01 18.97 18.00
CA GLU A 366 9.13 19.24 16.57
C GLU A 366 10.52 18.90 16.03
N ARG A 367 11.59 19.25 16.75
CA ARG A 367 12.96 18.88 16.38
C ARG A 367 13.16 17.36 16.35
N GLU A 368 12.59 16.64 17.30
CA GLU A 368 12.64 15.17 17.31
C GLU A 368 11.88 14.57 16.13
N LEU A 369 10.70 15.09 15.81
CA LEU A 369 9.93 14.66 14.63
C LEU A 369 10.68 14.95 13.33
N VAL A 370 11.32 16.11 13.19
CA VAL A 370 12.15 16.44 12.02
C VAL A 370 13.31 15.45 11.88
N MET A 371 14.01 15.13 12.97
CA MET A 371 15.08 14.12 12.94
C MET A 371 14.56 12.73 12.56
N GLN A 372 13.37 12.34 13.01
CA GLN A 372 12.76 11.06 12.62
C GLN A 372 12.38 11.04 11.12
N LEU A 373 11.83 12.14 10.61
CA LEU A 373 11.50 12.29 9.18
C LEU A 373 12.76 12.28 8.31
N GLU A 374 13.85 12.90 8.74
CA GLU A 374 15.13 12.85 8.04
C GLU A 374 15.71 11.43 8.01
N ARG A 375 15.63 10.69 9.11
CA ARG A 375 16.05 9.27 9.14
C ARG A 375 15.23 8.43 8.17
N SER A 376 13.90 8.61 8.17
CA SER A 376 12.99 7.92 7.25
C SER A 376 13.28 8.28 5.79
N ARG A 377 13.56 9.56 5.50
CA ARG A 377 13.95 10.01 4.16
C ARG A 377 15.25 9.34 3.68
N VAL A 378 16.29 9.31 4.52
CA VAL A 378 17.56 8.65 4.18
C VAL A 378 17.37 7.15 3.95
N GLU A 379 16.51 6.49 4.74
CA GLU A 379 16.16 5.08 4.53
C GLU A 379 15.42 4.86 3.21
N MET A 380 14.45 5.72 2.89
CA MET A 380 13.75 5.68 1.59
C MET A 380 14.70 5.89 0.40
N ASP A 381 15.68 6.78 0.51
CA ASP A 381 16.67 7.00 -0.54
C ASP A 381 17.61 5.79 -0.70
N LYS A 382 17.97 5.10 0.39
CA LYS A 382 18.69 3.81 0.32
C LYS A 382 17.86 2.75 -0.38
N LEU A 383 16.56 2.64 -0.08
CA LEU A 383 15.66 1.70 -0.75
C LEU A 383 15.52 2.02 -2.24
N ARG A 384 15.43 3.31 -2.63
CA ARG A 384 15.42 3.72 -4.04
C ARG A 384 16.70 3.33 -4.77
N ALA A 385 17.87 3.55 -4.15
CA ALA A 385 19.14 3.13 -4.74
C ALA A 385 19.24 1.60 -4.89
N SER A 386 18.76 0.85 -3.89
CA SER A 386 18.69 -0.62 -3.95
C SER A 386 17.75 -1.10 -5.07
N ASN A 387 16.57 -0.48 -5.21
CA ASN A 387 15.63 -0.82 -6.29
C ASN A 387 16.23 -0.54 -7.67
N LYS A 388 16.90 0.61 -7.85
CA LYS A 388 17.59 0.93 -9.10
C LYS A 388 18.64 -0.13 -9.46
N TYR A 389 19.44 -0.57 -8.48
CA TYR A 389 20.41 -1.65 -8.70
C TYR A 389 19.74 -2.97 -9.10
N LEU A 390 18.62 -3.33 -8.46
CA LEU A 390 17.87 -4.54 -8.81
C LEU A 390 17.24 -4.46 -10.20
N GLU A 391 16.77 -3.28 -10.63
CA GLU A 391 16.28 -3.04 -11.99
C GLU A 391 17.40 -3.19 -13.02
N GLU A 392 18.59 -2.64 -12.76
CA GLU A 392 19.77 -2.83 -13.61
C GLU A 392 20.14 -4.32 -13.73
N GLN A 393 20.15 -5.07 -12.63
CA GLN A 393 20.37 -6.52 -12.65
C GLN A 393 19.30 -7.27 -13.45
N ARG A 394 18.03 -6.88 -13.30
CA ARG A 394 16.93 -7.45 -14.08
C ARG A 394 17.12 -7.20 -15.58
N HIS A 395 17.56 -6.01 -15.99
CA HIS A 395 17.84 -5.70 -17.39
C HIS A 395 18.99 -6.57 -17.96
N VAL A 396 20.05 -6.80 -17.19
CA VAL A 396 21.14 -7.70 -17.58
C VAL A 396 20.63 -9.13 -17.78
N LEU A 397 19.86 -9.66 -16.83
CA LEU A 397 19.29 -11.01 -16.92
C LEU A 397 18.32 -11.15 -18.11
N VAL A 398 17.46 -10.17 -18.36
CA VAL A 398 16.56 -10.17 -19.52
C VAL A 398 17.35 -10.18 -20.83
N SER A 399 18.43 -9.41 -20.91
CA SER A 399 19.32 -9.38 -22.09
C SER A 399 20.00 -10.73 -22.32
N GLN A 400 20.48 -11.37 -21.25
CA GLN A 400 21.08 -12.71 -21.33
C GLN A 400 20.07 -13.78 -21.77
N ILE A 401 18.85 -13.74 -21.23
CA ILE A 401 17.77 -14.66 -21.65
C ILE A 401 17.46 -14.47 -23.14
N GLN A 402 17.44 -13.23 -23.62
CA GLN A 402 17.19 -12.94 -25.03
C GLN A 402 18.33 -13.46 -25.92
N GLU A 403 19.59 -13.26 -25.54
CA GLU A 403 20.75 -13.82 -26.25
C GLU A 403 20.70 -15.36 -26.31
N LEU A 404 20.31 -16.02 -25.21
CA LEU A 404 20.14 -17.48 -25.18
C LEU A 404 19.00 -17.95 -26.09
N LYS A 405 17.89 -17.21 -26.16
CA LYS A 405 16.79 -17.50 -27.10
C LYS A 405 17.25 -17.41 -28.56
N GLU A 406 18.03 -16.38 -28.90
CA GLU A 406 18.57 -16.20 -30.25
C GLU A 406 19.58 -17.30 -30.62
N LYS A 407 20.46 -17.70 -29.68
CA LYS A 407 21.36 -18.83 -29.85
C LYS A 407 20.59 -20.14 -30.05
N LYS A 408 19.56 -20.40 -29.26
CA LYS A 408 18.68 -21.56 -29.41
C LYS A 408 18.03 -21.59 -30.80
N GLN A 409 17.42 -20.50 -31.24
CA GLN A 409 16.81 -20.41 -32.57
C GLN A 409 17.84 -20.60 -33.70
N THR A 410 19.06 -20.09 -33.52
CA THR A 410 20.14 -20.29 -34.48
C THR A 410 20.57 -21.76 -34.56
N LEU A 411 20.65 -22.45 -33.41
CA LEU A 411 20.94 -23.88 -33.35
C LEU A 411 19.81 -24.71 -33.99
N GLU A 412 18.55 -24.39 -33.70
CA GLU A 412 17.39 -25.04 -34.33
C GLU A 412 17.41 -24.89 -35.85
N ARG A 413 17.71 -23.68 -36.37
CA ARG A 413 17.87 -23.45 -37.81
C ARG A 413 19.01 -24.26 -38.41
N ARG A 414 20.17 -24.32 -37.74
CA ARG A 414 21.31 -25.12 -38.19
C ARG A 414 20.98 -26.62 -38.20
N MET A 415 20.27 -27.11 -37.19
CA MET A 415 19.83 -28.50 -37.12
C MET A 415 18.84 -28.83 -38.24
N LEU A 416 17.87 -27.94 -38.51
CA LEU A 416 16.94 -28.11 -39.63
C LEU A 416 17.64 -28.07 -40.99
N LEU A 417 18.61 -27.18 -41.19
CA LEU A 417 19.44 -27.16 -42.41
C LEU A 417 20.28 -28.43 -42.53
N ALA A 418 20.89 -28.90 -41.45
CA ALA A 418 21.66 -30.14 -41.43
C ALA A 418 20.79 -31.36 -41.73
N LEU A 419 19.56 -31.41 -41.20
CA LEU A 419 18.59 -32.47 -41.53
C LEU A 419 18.17 -32.40 -43.00
N ARG A 420 17.93 -31.20 -43.53
CA ARG A 420 17.57 -30.98 -44.95
C ARG A 420 18.71 -31.33 -45.91
N GLU A 421 19.96 -31.04 -45.54
CA GLU A 421 21.15 -31.41 -46.33
C GLU A 421 21.49 -32.91 -46.21
N LYS A 422 21.02 -33.59 -45.15
CA LYS A 422 21.33 -35.00 -44.86
C LYS A 422 20.33 -36.02 -45.38
N ASP A 423 19.41 -35.64 -46.26
CA ASP A 423 18.54 -36.57 -47.01
C ASP A 423 19.28 -37.47 -48.03
N MET A 424 20.63 -37.56 -48.00
CA MET A 424 21.42 -38.36 -48.96
C MET A 424 22.67 -39.05 -48.35
N ASN A 425 22.56 -39.81 -47.23
CA ASN A 425 23.52 -40.85 -46.76
C ASN A 425 24.44 -40.55 -45.54
N SER A 426 23.98 -40.02 -44.39
CA SER A 426 24.90 -39.89 -43.24
C SER A 426 24.32 -40.01 -41.82
N GLU A 427 23.50 -41.04 -41.58
CA GLU A 427 22.97 -41.37 -40.24
C GLU A 427 24.11 -41.59 -39.22
N ASP A 428 25.22 -42.21 -39.64
CA ASP A 428 26.39 -42.50 -38.78
C ASP A 428 27.17 -41.25 -38.33
N THR A 429 27.28 -40.23 -39.19
CA THR A 429 27.99 -38.99 -38.82
C THR A 429 27.15 -38.06 -37.94
N LEU A 430 25.82 -38.20 -37.98
CA LEU A 430 24.92 -37.46 -37.08
C LEU A 430 25.02 -38.03 -35.67
N ASN A 431 25.08 -39.37 -35.55
CA ASN A 431 25.28 -40.03 -34.27
C ASN A 431 26.64 -39.69 -33.65
N SER A 432 27.73 -39.67 -34.45
CA SER A 432 29.06 -39.30 -33.94
C SER A 432 29.14 -37.84 -33.48
N ASN A 433 28.54 -36.91 -34.23
CA ASN A 433 28.55 -35.49 -33.87
C ASN A 433 27.65 -35.19 -32.66
N PHE A 434 26.51 -35.89 -32.53
CA PHE A 434 25.66 -35.78 -31.35
C PHE A 434 26.37 -36.32 -30.10
N GLN A 435 27.01 -37.50 -30.19
CA GLN A 435 27.80 -38.02 -29.07
C GLN A 435 28.98 -37.12 -28.70
N SER A 436 29.65 -36.51 -29.68
CA SER A 436 30.71 -35.53 -29.41
C SER A 436 30.19 -34.28 -28.70
N LEU A 437 28.99 -33.80 -29.05
CA LEU A 437 28.35 -32.67 -28.38
C LEU A 437 27.96 -33.02 -26.94
N VAL A 438 27.37 -34.20 -26.72
CA VAL A 438 27.00 -34.70 -25.38
C VAL A 438 28.26 -34.85 -24.51
N GLN A 439 29.35 -35.37 -25.06
CA GLN A 439 30.64 -35.45 -24.34
C GLN A 439 31.20 -34.08 -23.97
N LYS A 440 31.14 -33.08 -24.87
CA LYS A 440 31.57 -31.71 -24.56
C LYS A 440 30.72 -31.05 -23.49
N LEU A 441 29.40 -31.26 -23.51
CA LEU A 441 28.51 -30.74 -22.47
C LEU A 441 28.78 -31.40 -21.12
N LYS A 442 29.09 -32.71 -21.11
CA LYS A 442 29.47 -33.44 -19.90
C LYS A 442 30.80 -32.93 -19.33
N GLN A 443 31.80 -32.70 -20.18
CA GLN A 443 33.07 -32.09 -19.78
C GLN A 443 32.89 -30.69 -19.19
N LEU A 444 32.07 -29.83 -19.81
CA LEU A 444 31.80 -28.50 -19.28
C LEU A 444 31.07 -28.53 -17.93
N ALA A 445 30.20 -29.52 -17.71
CA ALA A 445 29.55 -29.73 -16.41
C ALA A 445 30.56 -30.19 -15.34
N GLU A 446 31.47 -31.10 -15.69
CA GLU A 446 32.55 -31.57 -14.81
C GLU A 446 33.54 -30.44 -14.47
N GLU A 447 33.97 -29.64 -15.45
CA GLU A 447 34.84 -28.46 -15.24
C GLU A 447 34.17 -27.40 -14.34
N ALA A 448 32.85 -27.22 -14.42
CA ALA A 448 32.12 -26.31 -13.56
C ALA A 448 32.10 -26.79 -12.09
N ASP A 449 32.01 -28.10 -11.86
CA ASP A 449 32.09 -28.69 -10.53
C ASP A 449 33.54 -28.77 -10.00
N GLU A 450 34.55 -28.95 -10.85
CA GLU A 450 35.96 -28.90 -10.42
C GLU A 450 36.38 -27.50 -9.96
N ASN A 451 35.99 -26.45 -10.71
CA ASN A 451 36.23 -25.06 -10.32
C ASN A 451 35.59 -24.69 -8.96
N ARG A 452 34.53 -25.41 -8.57
CA ARG A 452 33.85 -25.32 -7.27
C ARG A 452 34.70 -25.85 -6.12
N THR A 453 35.51 -26.89 -6.37
CA THR A 453 36.38 -27.50 -5.34
C THR A 453 37.66 -26.69 -5.09
N LEU A 454 38.21 -26.06 -6.14
CA LEU A 454 39.42 -25.24 -6.04
C LEU A 454 39.20 -23.94 -5.25
N HIS A 455 38.00 -23.35 -5.30
CA HIS A 455 37.67 -22.14 -4.52
C HIS A 455 37.33 -22.41 -3.05
N SER A 456 37.17 -23.68 -2.64
CA SER A 456 36.91 -24.06 -1.25
C SER A 456 38.18 -24.26 -0.41
N ARG A 457 39.38 -24.25 -1.01
CA ARG A 457 40.64 -24.62 -0.33
C ARG A 457 41.53 -23.46 0.12
N VAL A 458 41.13 -22.20 -0.08
CA VAL A 458 41.87 -21.02 0.40
C VAL A 458 41.11 -20.33 1.52
N ALA A 459 40.95 -21.02 2.64
CA ALA A 459 40.57 -20.42 3.91
C ALA A 459 41.27 -21.18 5.05
N THR A 460 42.59 -20.97 5.18
CA THR A 460 43.32 -21.39 6.38
C THR A 460 42.93 -20.47 7.55
N PRO A 461 42.54 -21.01 8.72
CA PRO A 461 42.30 -20.21 9.91
C PRO A 461 43.65 -19.90 10.57
N SER A 462 44.16 -18.66 10.43
CA SER A 462 45.29 -18.22 11.24
C SER A 462 44.82 -17.90 12.65
N THR A 463 45.19 -18.77 13.58
CA THR A 463 45.26 -18.50 15.02
C THR A 463 46.30 -17.42 15.32
N VAL A 464 46.18 -16.76 16.50
CA VAL A 464 47.13 -15.78 17.11
C VAL A 464 46.88 -14.32 16.61
N SER A 465 46.51 -13.30 17.39
CA SER A 465 46.86 -12.92 18.76
C SER A 465 45.77 -12.14 19.50
N ARG A 466 45.71 -12.42 20.79
CA ARG A 466 45.02 -11.73 21.88
C ARG A 466 45.74 -10.39 22.15
N SER A 467 45.03 -9.27 22.10
CA SER A 467 45.52 -7.98 22.63
C SER A 467 44.36 -7.22 23.27
N LEU A 468 44.44 -7.12 24.59
CA LEU A 468 43.68 -6.24 25.45
C LEU A 468 44.06 -4.79 25.14
N PHE A 469 43.11 -3.95 24.71
CA PHE A 469 42.95 -2.58 25.20
C PHE A 469 41.55 -2.07 24.83
N GLN A 470 40.82 -1.62 25.84
CA GLN A 470 39.55 -0.90 25.73
C GLN A 470 39.79 0.51 25.17
N THR A 471 38.91 0.99 24.28
CA THR A 471 38.23 2.29 24.38
C THR A 471 36.97 2.28 23.48
N PRO A 472 35.89 3.00 23.85
CA PRO A 472 34.69 3.07 23.04
C PRO A 472 34.81 4.23 22.06
N SER A 473 34.78 3.95 20.76
CA SER A 473 34.49 4.98 19.77
C SER A 473 33.52 4.44 18.73
N SER A 474 32.44 5.19 18.60
CA SER A 474 31.42 5.08 17.58
C SER A 474 32.04 5.12 16.19
N GLY A 475 31.77 4.10 15.40
CA GLY A 475 32.02 4.18 13.97
C GLY A 475 32.27 2.82 13.34
N ARG A 476 31.58 2.65 12.22
CA ARG A 476 32.04 1.91 11.04
C ARG A 476 31.65 0.42 10.93
N SER A 477 31.01 0.20 9.78
CA SER A 477 31.10 -0.98 8.92
C SER A 477 30.25 -2.19 9.32
N SER A 478 28.98 -2.13 8.94
CA SER A 478 28.25 -3.33 8.52
C SER A 478 28.95 -3.93 7.30
N SER A 479 29.84 -4.90 7.54
CA SER A 479 30.29 -5.82 6.51
C SER A 479 29.10 -6.64 6.03
N VAL A 480 28.50 -6.17 4.94
CA VAL A 480 27.47 -6.91 4.21
C VAL A 480 28.12 -8.18 3.68
N ASN A 481 27.80 -9.31 4.32
CA ASN A 481 28.04 -10.65 3.85
C ASN A 481 27.53 -10.78 2.39
N ARG A 482 28.45 -10.66 1.41
CA ARG A 482 28.23 -11.00 0.00
C ARG A 482 28.20 -12.53 -0.21
N GLY A 483 27.39 -13.23 0.57
CA GLY A 483 27.22 -14.69 0.52
C GLY A 483 25.96 -15.17 -0.19
N GLY A 484 25.22 -14.28 -0.87
CA GLY A 484 23.83 -14.53 -1.30
C GLY A 484 23.58 -14.89 -2.76
N SER A 485 24.60 -15.04 -3.62
CA SER A 485 24.39 -15.19 -5.08
C SER A 485 24.55 -16.61 -5.63
N TRP A 486 24.74 -17.62 -4.78
CA TRP A 486 25.05 -18.98 -5.22
C TRP A 486 23.85 -19.92 -5.21
N SER A 487 22.78 -19.59 -4.48
CA SER A 487 21.50 -20.33 -4.52
C SER A 487 20.79 -20.17 -5.87
N SER A 488 20.89 -18.99 -6.51
CA SER A 488 20.33 -18.75 -7.84
C SER A 488 21.06 -19.55 -8.93
N LEU A 489 22.39 -19.69 -8.84
CA LEU A 489 23.16 -20.55 -9.75
C LEU A 489 22.87 -22.04 -9.57
N LYS A 490 22.64 -22.51 -8.32
CA LYS A 490 22.23 -23.90 -8.06
C LYS A 490 20.87 -24.22 -8.67
N TRP A 491 19.91 -23.30 -8.53
CA TRP A 491 18.58 -23.46 -9.13
C TRP A 491 18.67 -23.50 -10.66
N LEU A 492 19.46 -22.63 -11.26
CA LEU A 492 19.64 -22.58 -12.71
C LEU A 492 20.36 -23.83 -13.25
N ALA A 493 21.36 -24.37 -12.54
CA ALA A 493 22.00 -25.63 -12.88
C ALA A 493 21.04 -26.83 -12.80
N GLN A 494 20.17 -26.85 -11.79
CA GLN A 494 19.13 -27.87 -11.63
C GLN A 494 18.08 -27.79 -12.75
N GLU A 495 17.63 -26.59 -13.10
CA GLU A 495 16.68 -26.35 -14.20
C GLU A 495 17.25 -26.80 -15.55
N VAL A 496 18.54 -26.54 -15.80
CA VAL A 496 19.23 -26.98 -17.03
C VAL A 496 19.34 -28.51 -17.07
N LYS A 497 19.62 -29.16 -15.93
CA LYS A 497 19.66 -30.62 -15.83
C LYS A 497 18.29 -31.24 -16.14
N GLU A 498 17.23 -30.72 -15.54
CA GLU A 498 15.85 -31.19 -15.80
C GLU A 498 15.43 -30.97 -17.26
N LEU A 499 15.84 -29.87 -17.88
CA LEU A 499 15.61 -29.62 -19.31
C LEU A 499 16.33 -30.63 -20.21
N LEU A 500 17.56 -31.02 -19.87
CA LEU A 500 18.32 -32.03 -20.60
C LEU A 500 17.67 -33.41 -20.48
N GLU A 501 17.22 -33.81 -19.28
CA GLU A 501 16.51 -35.08 -19.06
C GLU A 501 15.16 -35.10 -19.81
N ARG A 502 14.44 -33.96 -19.86
CA ARG A 502 13.22 -33.81 -20.69
C ARG A 502 13.52 -33.89 -22.19
N GLN A 503 14.66 -33.37 -22.65
CA GLN A 503 15.05 -33.51 -24.05
C GLN A 503 15.43 -34.95 -24.39
N GLU A 504 16.14 -35.65 -23.51
CA GLU A 504 16.51 -37.05 -23.71
C GLU A 504 15.29 -37.96 -23.77
N THR A 505 14.31 -37.77 -22.89
CA THR A 505 13.02 -38.48 -22.93
C THR A 505 12.22 -38.17 -24.19
N LEU A 506 12.24 -36.92 -24.67
CA LEU A 506 11.58 -36.56 -25.93
C LEU A 506 12.27 -37.17 -27.15
N ILE A 507 13.60 -37.26 -27.15
CA ILE A 507 14.37 -37.92 -28.22
C ILE A 507 14.10 -39.43 -28.24
N THR A 508 14.10 -40.09 -27.07
CA THR A 508 13.84 -41.54 -27.00
C THR A 508 12.41 -41.88 -27.43
N THR A 509 11.43 -41.07 -27.05
CA THR A 509 10.03 -41.25 -27.52
C THR A 509 9.89 -41.02 -29.03
N LEU A 510 10.60 -40.04 -29.61
CA LEU A 510 10.62 -39.85 -31.07
C LEU A 510 11.30 -41.01 -31.81
N ILE A 511 12.38 -41.59 -31.26
CA ILE A 511 13.02 -42.79 -31.81
C ILE A 511 12.03 -43.97 -31.78
N GLN A 512 11.36 -44.20 -30.65
CA GLN A 512 10.34 -45.25 -30.53
C GLN A 512 9.19 -45.05 -31.52
N GLN A 513 8.72 -43.81 -31.71
CA GLN A 513 7.69 -43.50 -32.71
C GLN A 513 8.19 -43.78 -34.13
N LYS A 514 9.41 -43.40 -34.48
CA LYS A 514 10.03 -43.70 -35.78
C LYS A 514 10.07 -45.20 -36.02
N ASP A 515 10.49 -46.00 -35.04
CA ASP A 515 10.56 -47.45 -35.16
C ASP A 515 9.17 -48.08 -35.31
N LEU A 516 8.16 -47.59 -34.60
CA LEU A 516 6.77 -48.01 -34.78
C LEU A 516 6.25 -47.69 -36.19
N TYR A 517 6.52 -46.50 -36.70
CA TYR A 517 6.15 -46.13 -38.07
C TYR A 517 6.87 -46.98 -39.11
N LYS A 518 8.15 -47.30 -38.88
CA LYS A 518 8.92 -48.18 -39.76
C LYS A 518 8.30 -49.59 -39.80
N SER A 519 7.95 -50.15 -38.65
CA SER A 519 7.26 -51.45 -38.57
C SER A 519 5.89 -51.43 -39.26
N LEU A 520 5.12 -50.35 -39.10
CA LEU A 520 3.83 -50.18 -39.79
C LEU A 520 3.98 -50.12 -41.31
N VAL A 521 4.99 -49.38 -41.80
CA VAL A 521 5.28 -49.30 -43.23
C VAL A 521 5.77 -50.65 -43.78
N GLU A 522 6.63 -51.35 -43.05
CA GLU A 522 7.07 -52.70 -43.42
C GLU A 522 5.90 -53.70 -43.47
N GLU A 523 4.97 -53.64 -42.52
CA GLU A 523 3.74 -54.45 -42.52
C GLU A 523 2.84 -54.13 -43.73
N GLU A 524 2.71 -52.84 -44.08
CA GLU A 524 1.89 -52.41 -45.21
C GLU A 524 2.51 -52.77 -46.57
N VAL A 525 3.84 -52.72 -46.67
CA VAL A 525 4.59 -53.22 -47.84
C VAL A 525 4.47 -54.74 -47.97
N LEU A 526 4.50 -55.49 -46.86
CA LEU A 526 4.26 -56.93 -46.87
C LEU A 526 2.82 -57.26 -47.32
N LYS A 527 1.81 -56.52 -46.84
CA LYS A 527 0.42 -56.67 -47.30
C LYS A 527 0.24 -56.37 -48.80
N GLN A 528 0.98 -55.39 -49.34
CA GLN A 528 0.89 -55.04 -50.77
C GLN A 528 1.68 -55.98 -51.69
N SER A 529 2.72 -56.64 -51.19
CA SER A 529 3.56 -57.56 -51.99
C SER A 529 2.97 -58.96 -52.17
N GLY A 530 1.83 -59.27 -51.53
CA GLY A 530 1.04 -60.47 -51.83
C GLY A 530 1.68 -61.80 -51.40
N CYS A 531 2.60 -61.76 -50.43
CA CYS A 531 3.12 -62.95 -49.74
C CYS A 531 2.27 -63.32 -48.52
#